data_AF-A0A7S2SN24-F1
#
_entry.id   AF-A0A7S2SN24-F1
#
_cell.length_a   1.000
_cell.length_b   1.000
_cell.length_c   1.000
_cell.angle_alpha   90.00
_cell.angle_beta   90.00
_cell.angle_gamma   90.00
#
_symmetry.space_group_name_H-M   'P 1'
#
loop_
_entity.id
_entity.type
_entity.pdbx_description
1 polymer ?
#
loop_
_entity_poly.entity_id
_entity_poly.type
_entity_poly.pdbx_seq_one_letter_code
_entity_poly.pdbx_strand_id
1 'polypeptide(L)'
;STVNNVSNLFELFSKILYDADLNKKEKVAILFNEELSLLKISVPSHGHLYTNMRIKGRYSPLSFIQEKLYGIASFDKLESLQKQLDDDWDALLARMENVLQTILSTQADGMVVNLTGDKNGLKSVEKYAKEFVTSQLQTSKENQLTVQNFREVDHPWASKAREEMDFHGIKDETVIVSTQVSYNGKGGLMWKEGEKVPGSAQVVKGFLENGYLWDTIRVK
;
A
#
# COMPACT_ATOMS: atom_id res chain seq x y z
N SER A 1 2.00 30.07 -12.45
CA SER A 1 1.00 29.60 -11.47
C SER A 1 0.82 28.11 -11.66
N THR A 2 0.55 27.34 -10.60
CA THR A 2 0.27 25.90 -10.63
C THR A 2 -0.81 25.54 -11.67
N VAL A 3 -1.82 26.42 -11.83
CA VAL A 3 -2.90 26.26 -12.82
C VAL A 3 -2.38 26.20 -14.26
N ASN A 4 -1.29 26.89 -14.59
CA ASN A 4 -0.75 26.92 -15.95
C ASN A 4 -0.04 25.61 -16.32
N ASN A 5 0.33 24.78 -15.34
CA ASN A 5 1.03 23.52 -15.55
C ASN A 5 0.09 22.30 -15.54
N VAL A 6 -1.21 22.52 -15.35
CA VAL A 6 -2.20 21.44 -15.22
C VAL A 6 -2.25 20.56 -16.47
N SER A 7 -2.19 21.17 -17.66
CA SER A 7 -2.15 20.42 -18.92
C SER A 7 -0.92 19.52 -18.98
N ASN A 8 0.27 20.06 -18.68
CA ASN A 8 1.52 19.31 -18.69
C ASN A 8 1.52 18.18 -17.64
N LEU A 9 0.85 18.39 -16.50
CA LEU A 9 0.71 17.38 -15.46
C LEU A 9 -0.12 16.18 -15.95
N PHE A 10 -1.28 16.41 -16.57
CA PHE A 10 -2.09 15.32 -17.12
C PHE A 10 -1.41 14.61 -18.30
N GLU A 11 -0.70 15.35 -19.15
CA GLU A 11 0.13 14.76 -20.20
C GLU A 11 1.21 13.85 -19.60
N LEU A 12 1.86 14.27 -18.52
CA LEU A 12 2.85 13.45 -17.81
C LEU A 12 2.22 12.19 -17.21
N PHE A 13 1.03 12.28 -16.62
CA PHE A 13 0.31 11.10 -16.12
C PHE A 13 0.00 10.11 -17.24
N SER A 14 -0.45 10.61 -18.40
CA SER A 14 -0.68 9.76 -19.57
C SER A 14 0.61 9.05 -20.00
N LYS A 15 1.73 9.76 -20.07
CA LYS A 15 3.04 9.18 -20.41
C LYS A 15 3.48 8.12 -19.41
N ILE A 16 3.30 8.35 -18.10
CA ILE A 16 3.65 7.37 -17.06
C ILE A 16 2.80 6.10 -17.18
N LEU A 17 1.53 6.23 -17.56
CA LEU A 17 0.60 5.12 -17.62
C LEU A 17 0.73 4.29 -18.90
N TYR A 18 0.95 4.94 -20.05
CA TYR A 18 0.93 4.28 -21.36
C TYR A 18 2.30 4.11 -22.01
N ASP A 19 3.25 4.99 -21.72
CA ASP A 19 4.56 5.00 -22.39
C ASP A 19 5.69 4.45 -21.49
N ALA A 20 5.35 3.93 -20.30
CA ALA A 20 6.31 3.33 -19.39
C ALA A 20 6.89 2.04 -19.98
N ASP A 21 8.17 2.09 -20.36
CA ASP A 21 8.93 0.89 -20.71
C ASP A 21 9.39 0.17 -19.44
N LEU A 22 8.68 -0.90 -19.08
CA LEU A 22 9.01 -1.76 -17.94
C LEU A 22 10.17 -2.72 -18.25
N ASN A 23 10.58 -2.86 -19.51
CA ASN A 23 11.68 -3.72 -19.93
C ASN A 23 13.06 -3.07 -19.69
N LYS A 24 13.26 -2.57 -18.47
CA LYS A 24 14.51 -1.94 -18.02
C LYS A 24 15.11 -2.72 -16.85
N LYS A 25 15.57 -3.95 -17.13
CA LYS A 25 16.09 -4.90 -16.13
C LYS A 25 17.06 -4.27 -15.12
N GLU A 26 18.06 -3.54 -15.60
CA GLU A 26 19.05 -2.87 -14.74
C GLU A 26 18.41 -1.85 -13.80
N LYS A 27 17.43 -1.08 -14.28
CA LYS A 27 16.73 -0.09 -13.46
C LYS A 27 15.85 -0.77 -12.41
N VAL A 28 15.16 -1.85 -12.77
CA VAL A 28 14.37 -2.65 -11.82
C VAL A 28 15.27 -3.27 -10.75
N ALA A 29 16.45 -3.78 -11.12
CA ALA A 29 17.42 -4.32 -10.18
C ALA A 29 17.90 -3.25 -9.18
N ILE A 30 18.17 -2.02 -9.65
CA ILE A 30 18.51 -0.90 -8.76
C ILE A 30 17.37 -0.61 -7.79
N LEU A 31 16.13 -0.51 -8.27
CA LEU A 31 14.97 -0.19 -7.43
C LEU A 31 14.68 -1.27 -6.37
N PHE A 32 14.81 -2.56 -6.71
CA PHE A 32 14.67 -3.63 -5.72
C PHE A 32 15.78 -3.61 -4.66
N ASN A 33 17.02 -3.33 -5.07
CA ASN A 33 18.13 -3.17 -4.13
C ASN A 33 17.94 -1.98 -3.19
N GLU A 34 17.46 -0.85 -3.73
CA GLU A 34 17.14 0.34 -2.94
C GLU A 34 16.06 0.03 -1.90
N GLU A 35 14.95 -0.59 -2.31
CA GLU A 35 13.84 -0.93 -1.40
C GLU A 35 14.28 -1.94 -0.33
N LEU A 36 15.00 -3.00 -0.71
CA LEU A 36 15.53 -3.98 0.24
C LEU A 36 16.51 -3.35 1.25
N SER A 37 17.36 -2.43 0.77
CA SER A 37 18.31 -1.71 1.63
C SER A 37 17.60 -0.76 2.60
N LEU A 38 16.58 -0.03 2.12
CA LEU A 38 15.74 0.83 2.96
C LEU A 38 15.05 0.01 4.04
N LEU A 39 14.49 -1.15 3.70
CA LEU A 39 13.86 -2.05 4.66
C LEU A 39 14.88 -2.55 5.71
N LYS A 40 16.07 -3.00 5.29
CA LYS A 40 17.16 -3.45 6.20
C LYS A 40 17.59 -2.38 7.19
N ILE A 41 17.62 -1.11 6.79
CA ILE A 41 17.98 0.02 7.66
C ILE A 41 16.80 0.44 8.54
N SER A 42 15.59 0.36 8.00
CA SER A 42 14.38 0.86 8.65
C SER A 42 13.90 -0.07 9.76
N VAL A 43 13.97 -1.41 9.60
CA VAL A 43 13.52 -2.34 10.65
C VAL A 43 14.27 -2.13 11.99
N PRO A 44 15.62 -2.05 12.03
CA PRO A 44 16.32 -1.82 13.29
C PRO A 44 16.14 -0.42 13.88
N SER A 45 15.87 0.60 13.05
CA SER A 45 15.76 2.00 13.51
C SER A 45 14.32 2.41 13.87
N HIS A 46 13.33 1.78 13.23
CA HIS A 46 11.90 2.08 13.38
C HIS A 46 11.10 0.81 13.72
N GLY A 47 11.70 -0.13 14.48
CA GLY A 47 11.11 -1.45 14.73
C GLY A 47 9.70 -1.41 15.32
N HIS A 48 9.36 -0.39 16.10
CA HIS A 48 7.99 -0.19 16.62
C HIS A 48 6.93 -0.08 15.52
N LEU A 49 7.23 0.52 14.37
CA LEU A 49 6.31 0.60 13.23
C LEU A 49 6.06 -0.79 12.63
N TYR A 50 7.13 -1.56 12.42
CA TYR A 50 7.06 -2.92 11.89
C TYR A 50 6.37 -3.87 12.86
N THR A 51 6.66 -3.79 14.16
CA THR A 51 5.95 -4.53 15.21
C THR A 51 4.46 -4.20 15.18
N ASN A 52 4.08 -2.94 15.03
CA ASN A 52 2.68 -2.53 14.95
C ASN A 52 1.98 -3.08 13.69
N MET A 53 2.61 -2.95 12.52
CA MET A 53 2.10 -3.53 11.27
C MET A 53 1.94 -5.04 11.35
N ARG A 54 2.93 -5.71 11.93
CA ARG A 54 2.94 -7.16 12.11
C ARG A 54 1.84 -7.65 13.03
N ILE A 55 1.56 -6.94 14.13
CA ILE A 55 0.43 -7.23 15.01
C ILE A 55 -0.89 -6.99 14.26
N LYS A 56 -1.06 -5.83 13.61
CA LYS A 56 -2.30 -5.50 12.89
C LYS A 56 -2.60 -6.46 11.74
N GLY A 57 -1.57 -6.93 11.05
CA GLY A 57 -1.67 -7.89 9.95
C GLY A 57 -2.36 -9.20 10.33
N ARG A 58 -2.46 -9.50 11.63
CA ARG A 58 -3.14 -10.71 12.14
C ARG A 58 -4.65 -10.54 12.35
N TYR A 59 -5.17 -9.31 12.30
CA TYR A 59 -6.54 -9.00 12.73
C TYR A 59 -7.41 -8.34 11.66
N SER A 60 -6.86 -7.96 10.49
CA SER A 60 -7.64 -7.41 9.39
C SER A 60 -7.02 -7.75 8.03
N PRO A 61 -7.83 -8.13 7.01
CA PRO A 61 -7.36 -8.36 5.64
C PRO A 61 -6.60 -7.17 5.04
N LEU A 62 -7.06 -5.95 5.33
CA LEU A 62 -6.39 -4.74 4.87
C LEU A 62 -5.00 -4.61 5.50
N SER A 63 -4.91 -4.79 6.82
CA SER A 63 -3.63 -4.73 7.52
C SER A 63 -2.70 -5.89 7.15
N PHE A 64 -3.25 -7.05 6.81
CA PHE A 64 -2.46 -8.19 6.33
C PHE A 64 -1.78 -7.86 5.00
N ILE A 65 -2.53 -7.31 4.05
CA ILE A 65 -1.95 -6.87 2.77
C ILE A 65 -0.96 -5.72 2.99
N GLN A 66 -1.24 -4.76 3.89
CA GLN A 66 -0.29 -3.71 4.24
C GLN A 66 1.02 -4.29 4.80
N GLU A 67 0.96 -5.32 5.64
CA GLU A 67 2.14 -6.00 6.19
C GLU A 67 2.92 -6.75 5.10
N LYS A 68 2.24 -7.37 4.12
CA LYS A 68 2.89 -7.98 2.95
C LYS A 68 3.53 -6.97 2.00
N LEU A 69 3.00 -5.76 1.92
CA LEU A 69 3.51 -4.71 1.02
C LEU A 69 4.64 -3.91 1.66
N TYR A 70 4.51 -3.56 2.94
CA TYR A 70 5.40 -2.59 3.61
C TYR A 70 5.97 -3.09 4.95
N GLY A 71 5.54 -4.26 5.41
CA GLY A 71 5.91 -4.82 6.72
C GLY A 71 7.13 -5.72 6.64
N ILE A 72 7.21 -6.68 7.56
CA ILE A 72 8.35 -7.59 7.66
C ILE A 72 8.25 -8.68 6.59
N ALA A 73 7.04 -9.14 6.27
CA ALA A 73 6.80 -10.13 5.22
C ALA A 73 7.15 -9.64 3.80
N SER A 74 7.27 -8.33 3.58
CA SER A 74 7.71 -7.82 2.28
C SER A 74 9.18 -8.16 2.00
N PHE A 75 9.99 -8.39 3.04
CA PHE A 75 11.40 -8.74 2.93
C PHE A 75 11.61 -10.03 2.11
N ASP A 76 10.97 -11.13 2.54
CA ASP A 76 11.05 -12.42 1.85
C ASP A 76 10.55 -12.29 0.41
N LYS A 77 9.53 -11.44 0.19
CA LYS A 77 9.00 -11.21 -1.14
C LYS A 77 9.99 -10.45 -2.03
N LEU A 78 10.62 -9.39 -1.53
CA LEU A 78 11.63 -8.62 -2.25
C LEU A 78 12.85 -9.47 -2.59
N GLU A 79 13.34 -10.30 -1.65
CA GLU A 79 14.43 -11.25 -1.92
C GLU A 79 14.03 -12.27 -3.01
N SER A 80 12.80 -12.80 -2.95
CA SER A 80 12.30 -13.71 -3.99
C SER A 80 12.23 -13.05 -5.37
N LEU A 81 11.82 -11.77 -5.42
CA LEU A 81 11.71 -11.00 -6.67
C LEU A 81 13.10 -10.66 -7.23
N GLN A 82 14.05 -10.34 -6.35
CA GLN A 82 15.43 -10.11 -6.74
C GLN A 82 16.06 -11.37 -7.33
N LYS A 83 15.84 -12.53 -6.71
CA LYS A 83 16.27 -13.81 -7.28
C LYS A 83 15.61 -14.09 -8.63
N GLN A 84 14.30 -13.88 -8.74
CA GLN A 84 13.56 -14.06 -9.98
C GLN A 84 14.06 -13.14 -11.10
N LEU A 85 14.52 -11.93 -10.77
CA LEU A 85 15.08 -11.00 -11.75
C LEU A 85 16.29 -11.60 -12.48
N ASP A 86 17.14 -12.34 -11.78
CA ASP A 86 18.32 -13.00 -12.35
C ASP A 86 17.95 -14.31 -13.06
N ASP A 87 17.08 -15.11 -12.45
CA ASP A 87 16.72 -16.46 -12.92
C ASP A 87 15.74 -16.45 -14.11
N ASP A 88 14.74 -15.55 -14.10
CA ASP A 88 13.62 -15.52 -15.06
C ASP A 88 13.05 -14.10 -15.21
N TRP A 89 13.80 -13.26 -15.95
CA TRP A 89 13.42 -11.88 -16.22
C TRP A 89 12.10 -11.78 -17.00
N ASP A 90 11.89 -12.65 -17.98
CA ASP A 90 10.72 -12.55 -18.86
C ASP A 90 9.42 -12.80 -18.08
N ALA A 91 9.40 -13.79 -17.17
CA ALA A 91 8.24 -14.01 -16.32
C ALA A 91 8.01 -12.87 -15.33
N LEU A 92 9.08 -12.24 -14.80
CA LEU A 92 8.96 -11.08 -13.92
C LEU A 92 8.42 -9.85 -14.68
N LEU A 93 8.94 -9.60 -15.88
CA LEU A 93 8.49 -8.53 -16.78
C LEU A 93 7.01 -8.70 -17.11
N ALA A 94 6.60 -9.89 -17.56
CA ALA A 94 5.22 -10.19 -17.87
C ALA A 94 4.29 -9.96 -16.67
N ARG A 95 4.76 -10.25 -15.46
CA ARG A 95 3.99 -9.99 -14.23
C ARG A 95 3.84 -8.49 -13.95
N MET A 96 4.88 -7.68 -14.15
CA MET A 96 4.80 -6.23 -13.97
C MET A 96 3.89 -5.57 -15.02
N GLU A 97 4.02 -6.01 -16.27
CA GLU A 97 3.14 -5.58 -17.37
C GLU A 97 1.69 -5.97 -17.08
N ASN A 98 1.43 -7.17 -16.57
CA ASN A 98 0.08 -7.59 -16.19
C ASN A 98 -0.54 -6.71 -15.10
N VAL A 99 0.25 -6.26 -14.11
CA VAL A 99 -0.23 -5.31 -13.09
C VAL A 99 -0.63 -3.99 -13.75
N LEU A 100 0.24 -3.41 -14.59
CA LEU A 100 -0.05 -2.16 -15.29
C LEU A 100 -1.30 -2.31 -16.18
N GLN A 101 -1.36 -3.36 -16.98
CA GLN A 101 -2.51 -3.64 -17.85
C GLN A 101 -3.80 -3.82 -17.05
N THR A 102 -3.77 -4.47 -15.88
CA THR A 102 -4.96 -4.62 -15.02
C THR A 102 -5.44 -3.25 -14.51
N ILE A 103 -4.53 -2.35 -14.13
CA ILE A 103 -4.88 -0.99 -13.71
C ILE A 103 -5.53 -0.22 -14.87
N LEU A 104 -4.92 -0.24 -16.06
CA LEU A 104 -5.45 0.45 -17.25
C LEU A 104 -6.79 -0.15 -17.71
N SER A 105 -6.95 -1.46 -17.60
CA SER A 105 -8.17 -2.16 -18.04
C SER A 105 -9.38 -1.88 -17.15
N THR A 106 -9.16 -1.44 -15.90
CA THR A 106 -10.23 -1.17 -14.93
C THR A 106 -10.56 0.31 -14.78
N GLN A 107 -9.89 1.20 -15.52
CA GLN A 107 -9.99 2.65 -15.33
C GLN A 107 -11.39 3.24 -15.55
N ALA A 108 -12.20 2.66 -16.43
CA ALA A 108 -13.52 3.19 -16.77
C ALA A 108 -14.53 3.10 -15.61
N ASP A 109 -14.45 2.03 -14.80
CA ASP A 109 -15.38 1.77 -13.69
C ASP A 109 -14.71 1.98 -12.31
N GLY A 110 -13.38 1.87 -12.24
CA GLY A 110 -12.61 1.86 -10.99
C GLY A 110 -11.92 3.18 -10.62
N MET A 111 -11.82 4.15 -11.54
CA MET A 111 -11.05 5.36 -11.27
C MET A 111 -11.83 6.40 -10.44
N VAL A 112 -11.13 7.00 -9.47
CA VAL A 112 -11.63 8.13 -8.69
C VAL A 112 -10.64 9.28 -8.78
N VAL A 113 -11.10 10.44 -9.24
CA VAL A 113 -10.29 11.66 -9.31
C VAL A 113 -10.70 12.59 -8.17
N ASN A 114 -9.77 12.91 -7.29
CA ASN A 114 -9.96 13.89 -6.22
C ASN A 114 -9.22 15.19 -6.56
N LEU A 115 -9.94 16.32 -6.57
CA LEU A 115 -9.38 17.64 -6.88
C LEU A 115 -9.53 18.57 -5.68
N THR A 116 -8.42 19.17 -5.25
CA THR A 116 -8.38 20.12 -4.13
C THR A 116 -7.78 21.43 -4.59
N GLY A 117 -8.46 22.55 -4.33
CA GLY A 117 -7.98 23.88 -4.68
C GLY A 117 -9.02 24.95 -4.38
N ASP A 118 -8.65 26.21 -4.58
CA ASP A 118 -9.62 27.30 -4.55
C ASP A 118 -10.63 27.17 -5.71
N LYS A 119 -11.74 27.92 -5.61
CA LYS A 119 -12.85 27.87 -6.57
C LYS A 119 -12.41 28.14 -8.02
N ASN A 120 -11.49 29.07 -8.25
CA ASN A 120 -11.04 29.43 -9.59
C ASN A 120 -10.05 28.41 -10.14
N GLY A 121 -9.17 27.89 -9.28
CA GLY A 121 -8.27 26.77 -9.58
C GLY A 121 -9.05 25.53 -10.01
N LEU A 122 -10.02 25.09 -9.21
CA LEU A 122 -10.84 23.91 -9.52
C LEU A 122 -11.61 24.05 -10.84
N LYS A 123 -12.23 25.20 -11.11
CA LYS A 123 -12.89 25.47 -12.39
C LYS A 123 -11.94 25.37 -13.58
N SER A 124 -10.70 25.82 -13.40
CA SER A 124 -9.67 25.75 -14.44
C SER A 124 -9.18 24.33 -14.69
N VAL A 125 -9.09 23.51 -13.64
CA VAL A 125 -8.63 22.10 -13.71
C VAL A 125 -9.70 21.16 -14.24
N GLU A 126 -10.98 21.44 -13.98
CA GLU A 126 -12.10 20.55 -14.30
C GLU A 126 -12.12 20.11 -15.77
N LYS A 127 -11.84 21.04 -16.71
CA LYS A 127 -11.74 20.72 -18.14
C LYS A 127 -10.65 19.68 -18.42
N TYR A 128 -9.45 19.89 -17.90
CA TYR A 128 -8.31 19.00 -18.14
C TYR A 128 -8.51 17.64 -17.47
N ALA A 129 -9.07 17.60 -16.26
CA ALA A 129 -9.39 16.35 -15.59
C ALA A 129 -10.42 15.53 -16.38
N LYS A 130 -11.48 16.17 -16.90
CA LYS A 130 -12.46 15.51 -17.77
C LYS A 130 -11.83 14.99 -19.05
N GLU A 131 -11.02 15.81 -19.71
CA GLU A 131 -10.32 15.42 -20.95
C GLU A 131 -9.35 14.25 -20.72
N PHE A 132 -8.59 14.27 -19.62
CA PHE A 132 -7.72 13.18 -19.22
C PHE A 132 -8.50 11.86 -19.06
N VAL A 133 -9.59 11.88 -18.28
CA VAL A 133 -10.41 10.70 -18.01
C VAL A 133 -11.13 10.18 -19.26
N THR A 134 -11.68 11.07 -20.09
CA THR A 134 -12.55 10.68 -21.21
C THR A 134 -11.79 10.41 -22.51
N SER A 135 -10.64 11.03 -22.71
CA SER A 135 -9.92 11.00 -24.00
C SER A 135 -8.51 10.43 -23.88
N GLN A 136 -7.76 10.72 -22.82
CA GLN A 136 -6.36 10.30 -22.69
C GLN A 136 -6.22 8.93 -22.02
N LEU A 137 -7.14 8.62 -21.10
CA LEU A 137 -7.21 7.34 -20.39
C LEU A 137 -8.09 6.31 -21.11
N GLN A 138 -7.93 6.16 -22.43
CA GLN A 138 -8.69 5.15 -23.18
C GLN A 138 -7.88 3.87 -23.33
N THR A 139 -8.47 2.74 -22.91
CA THR A 139 -8.04 1.41 -23.33
C THR A 139 -8.97 0.92 -24.45
N SER A 140 -8.53 -0.03 -25.27
CA SER A 140 -9.41 -0.64 -26.26
C SER A 140 -10.61 -1.28 -25.55
N LYS A 141 -11.82 -1.13 -26.10
CA LYS A 141 -13.03 -1.73 -25.50
C LYS A 141 -12.92 -3.24 -25.29
N GLU A 142 -12.10 -3.90 -26.11
CA GLU A 142 -11.81 -5.34 -26.02
C GLU A 142 -10.97 -5.71 -24.79
N ASN A 143 -10.13 -4.78 -24.30
CA ASN A 143 -9.28 -4.97 -23.12
C ASN A 143 -9.90 -4.38 -21.85
N GLN A 144 -11.09 -3.80 -21.93
CA GLN A 144 -11.75 -3.17 -20.79
C GLN A 144 -12.39 -4.23 -19.89
N LEU A 145 -12.00 -4.24 -18.61
CA LEU A 145 -12.57 -5.13 -17.59
C LEU A 145 -13.68 -4.40 -16.84
N THR A 146 -14.85 -5.05 -16.72
CA THR A 146 -15.91 -4.56 -15.85
C THR A 146 -15.52 -4.75 -14.40
N VAL A 147 -15.52 -3.64 -13.64
CA VAL A 147 -15.21 -3.68 -12.20
C VAL A 147 -16.51 -3.93 -11.42
N GLN A 148 -16.51 -4.95 -10.56
CA GLN A 148 -17.64 -5.18 -9.66
C GLN A 148 -17.75 -4.03 -8.64
N ASN A 149 -18.95 -3.75 -8.15
CA ASN A 149 -19.13 -2.77 -7.10
C ASN A 149 -18.60 -3.31 -5.76
N PHE A 150 -17.31 -3.12 -5.49
CA PHE A 150 -16.67 -3.60 -4.27
C PHE A 150 -17.11 -2.85 -2.98
N ARG A 151 -18.11 -1.97 -3.06
CA ARG A 151 -18.85 -1.48 -1.88
C ARG A 151 -19.95 -2.45 -1.43
N GLU A 152 -20.43 -3.30 -2.33
CA GLU A 152 -21.51 -4.26 -2.09
C GLU A 152 -20.99 -5.69 -1.99
N VAL A 153 -19.88 -6.00 -2.67
CA VAL A 153 -19.25 -7.32 -2.67
C VAL A 153 -17.81 -7.25 -2.20
N ASP A 154 -17.35 -8.28 -1.51
CA ASP A 154 -15.95 -8.40 -1.10
C ASP A 154 -15.04 -8.49 -2.33
N HIS A 155 -13.93 -7.74 -2.33
CA HIS A 155 -12.94 -7.87 -3.38
C HIS A 155 -12.25 -9.25 -3.27
N PRO A 156 -11.98 -9.95 -4.40
CA PRO A 156 -11.27 -11.23 -4.40
C PRO A 156 -9.99 -11.30 -3.54
N TRP A 157 -9.19 -10.23 -3.46
CA TRP A 157 -7.99 -10.22 -2.62
C TRP A 157 -8.33 -10.26 -1.13
N ALA A 158 -9.47 -9.71 -0.71
CA ALA A 158 -9.87 -9.67 0.69
C ALA A 158 -10.27 -11.06 1.18
N SER A 159 -11.01 -11.82 0.37
CA SER A 159 -11.32 -13.23 0.67
C SER A 159 -10.05 -14.07 0.78
N LYS A 160 -9.15 -13.94 -0.21
CA LYS A 160 -7.86 -14.66 -0.20
C LYS A 160 -6.98 -14.28 1.00
N ALA A 161 -6.97 -13.00 1.37
CA ALA A 161 -6.25 -12.53 2.55
C ALA A 161 -6.81 -13.14 3.84
N ARG A 162 -8.14 -13.25 4.00
CA ARG A 162 -8.76 -13.91 5.17
C ARG A 162 -8.32 -15.36 5.26
N GLU A 163 -8.38 -16.10 4.15
CA GLU A 163 -7.96 -17.52 4.11
C GLU A 163 -6.49 -17.70 4.52
N GLU A 164 -5.60 -16.87 3.99
CA GLU A 164 -4.17 -16.93 4.35
C GLU A 164 -3.92 -16.53 5.81
N MET A 165 -4.62 -15.52 6.32
CA MET A 165 -4.54 -15.13 7.73
C MET A 165 -4.95 -16.26 8.67
N ASP A 166 -6.07 -16.93 8.38
CA ASP A 166 -6.59 -18.04 9.19
C ASP A 166 -5.63 -19.23 9.18
N PHE A 167 -4.98 -19.51 8.04
CA PHE A 167 -3.98 -20.56 7.92
C PHE A 167 -2.75 -20.34 8.83
N HIS A 168 -2.28 -19.10 8.95
CA HIS A 168 -1.09 -18.79 9.75
C HIS A 168 -1.35 -18.78 11.26
N GLY A 169 -2.57 -18.41 11.67
CA GLY A 169 -2.98 -18.30 13.07
C GLY A 169 -2.24 -17.19 13.84
N ILE A 170 -2.67 -16.93 15.08
CA ILE A 170 -2.04 -15.92 15.94
C ILE A 170 -0.96 -16.59 16.79
N LYS A 171 0.30 -16.20 16.57
CA LYS A 171 1.47 -16.71 17.32
C LYS A 171 2.31 -15.57 17.85
N ASP A 172 2.88 -15.75 19.03
CA ASP A 172 3.93 -14.86 19.52
C ASP A 172 5.19 -15.10 18.66
N GLU A 173 5.84 -14.01 18.24
CA GLU A 173 7.03 -14.09 17.40
C GLU A 173 8.07 -13.05 17.83
N THR A 174 9.31 -13.27 17.42
CA THR A 174 10.41 -12.34 17.65
C THR A 174 11.20 -12.23 16.36
N VAL A 175 11.41 -11.00 15.88
CA VAL A 175 12.25 -10.73 14.72
C VAL A 175 13.63 -10.36 15.21
N ILE A 176 14.61 -11.19 14.86
CA ILE A 176 15.99 -11.04 15.32
C ILE A 176 16.69 -10.07 14.38
N VAL A 177 17.11 -8.93 14.93
CA VAL A 177 17.90 -7.92 14.21
C VAL A 177 19.06 -7.44 15.08
N SER A 178 20.15 -7.01 14.44
CA SER A 178 21.30 -6.45 15.15
C SER A 178 21.01 -5.00 15.56
N THR A 179 20.62 -4.79 16.82
CA THR A 179 20.29 -3.48 17.39
C THR A 179 20.64 -3.44 18.88
N GLN A 180 20.84 -2.23 19.42
CA GLN A 180 21.09 -1.99 20.84
C GLN A 180 19.80 -1.95 21.68
N VAL A 181 18.64 -1.80 21.03
CA VAL A 181 17.34 -1.63 21.70
C VAL A 181 16.31 -2.59 21.12
N SER A 182 15.40 -3.08 21.95
CA SER A 182 14.30 -3.93 21.49
C SER A 182 13.02 -3.11 21.26
N TYR A 183 12.22 -3.54 20.28
CA TYR A 183 10.91 -2.95 20.00
C TYR A 183 9.82 -3.97 20.31
N ASN A 184 9.26 -3.85 21.52
CA ASN A 184 8.24 -4.76 22.02
C ASN A 184 6.85 -4.22 21.72
N GLY A 185 5.93 -5.11 21.36
CA GLY A 185 4.54 -4.75 21.11
C GLY A 185 3.61 -5.91 21.45
N LYS A 186 2.44 -5.56 21.97
CA LYS A 186 1.34 -6.49 22.22
C LYS A 186 0.05 -5.82 21.77
N GLY A 187 -0.80 -6.55 21.07
CA GLY A 187 -2.07 -6.02 20.61
C GLY A 187 -3.04 -7.12 20.23
N GLY A 188 -4.30 -6.73 20.15
CA GLY A 188 -5.42 -7.60 19.85
C GLY A 188 -6.65 -6.80 19.45
N LEU A 189 -7.66 -7.53 18.95
CA LEU A 189 -8.93 -6.95 18.59
C LEU A 189 -9.75 -6.66 19.86
N MET A 190 -10.06 -5.39 20.09
CA MET A 190 -10.92 -4.97 21.21
C MET A 190 -12.41 -4.91 20.84
N TRP A 191 -12.72 -4.72 19.56
CA TRP A 191 -14.08 -4.63 19.05
C TRP A 191 -14.23 -5.45 17.77
N LYS A 192 -15.35 -6.14 17.62
CA LYS A 192 -15.68 -6.88 16.40
C LYS A 192 -16.26 -5.95 15.33
N GLU A 193 -16.24 -6.43 14.10
CA GLU A 193 -16.88 -5.73 12.99
C GLU A 193 -18.37 -5.47 13.29
N GLY A 194 -18.82 -4.23 13.06
CA GLY A 194 -20.18 -3.77 13.40
C GLY A 194 -20.37 -3.28 14.84
N GLU A 195 -19.42 -3.49 15.75
CA GLU A 195 -19.53 -2.95 17.11
C GLU A 195 -19.24 -1.45 17.16
N LYS A 196 -20.00 -0.73 17.99
CA LYS A 196 -19.81 0.70 18.19
C LYS A 196 -18.60 0.94 19.10
N VAL A 197 -17.57 1.59 18.56
CA VAL A 197 -16.43 2.07 19.35
C VAL A 197 -16.83 3.35 20.09
N PRO A 198 -16.83 3.38 21.44
CA PRO A 198 -17.17 4.59 22.18
C PRO A 198 -16.04 5.62 22.06
N GLY A 199 -16.38 6.90 21.85
CA GLY A 199 -15.39 7.98 21.76
C GLY A 199 -14.52 8.14 23.02
N SER A 200 -15.05 7.75 24.19
CA SER A 200 -14.30 7.70 25.45
C SER A 200 -13.10 6.76 25.41
N ALA A 201 -13.09 5.73 24.55
CA ALA A 201 -11.93 4.85 24.38
C ALA A 201 -10.68 5.62 23.93
N GLN A 202 -10.82 6.67 23.11
CA GLN A 202 -9.69 7.50 22.69
C GLN A 202 -9.12 8.34 23.84
N VAL A 203 -9.99 8.83 24.73
CA VAL A 203 -9.57 9.56 25.93
C VAL A 203 -8.82 8.65 26.89
N VAL A 204 -9.35 7.46 27.15
CA VAL A 204 -8.70 6.45 28.00
C VAL A 204 -7.35 6.03 27.42
N LYS A 205 -7.29 5.79 26.11
CA LYS A 205 -6.03 5.49 25.40
C LYS A 205 -5.01 6.60 25.62
N GLY A 206 -5.37 7.85 25.38
CA GLY A 206 -4.48 9.00 25.56
C GLY A 206 -4.02 9.18 27.02
N PHE A 207 -4.89 8.88 27.99
CA PHE A 207 -4.51 8.89 29.41
C PHE A 207 -3.49 7.78 29.75
N LEU A 208 -3.69 6.56 29.24
CA LEU A 208 -2.76 5.44 29.46
C LEU A 208 -1.40 5.67 28.81
N GLU A 209 -1.38 6.22 27.58
CA GLU A 209 -0.16 6.54 26.84
C GLU A 209 0.68 7.61 27.55
N ASN A 210 0.04 8.70 27.99
CA ASN A 210 0.75 9.85 28.57
C ASN A 210 0.98 9.74 30.08
N GLY A 211 0.24 8.85 30.77
CA GLY A 211 0.44 8.56 32.19
C GLY A 211 1.20 7.25 32.37
N TYR A 212 0.46 6.15 32.54
CA TYR A 212 1.02 4.87 32.95
C TYR A 212 2.19 4.37 32.08
N LEU A 213 2.04 4.37 30.75
CA LEU A 213 3.07 3.87 29.84
C LEU A 213 4.30 4.78 29.84
N TRP A 214 4.11 6.10 29.86
CA TRP A 214 5.21 7.05 29.98
C TRP A 214 6.03 6.81 31.24
N ASP A 215 5.36 6.79 32.40
CA ASP A 215 6.01 6.65 33.70
C ASP A 215 6.70 5.30 33.86
N THR A 216 6.11 4.23 33.33
CA THR A 216 6.60 2.86 33.54
C THR A 216 7.64 2.41 32.52
N ILE A 217 7.51 2.84 31.26
CA ILE A 217 8.36 2.34 30.15
C ILE A 217 9.44 3.35 29.78
N ARG A 218 9.19 4.66 29.91
CA ARG A 218 10.14 5.68 29.45
C ARG A 218 10.94 6.34 30.57
N VAL A 219 10.35 6.57 31.74
CA VAL A 219 11.00 7.32 32.83
C VAL A 219 11.75 6.42 33.81
N LYS A 220 11.13 5.29 34.20
CA LYS A 220 11.77 4.28 35.05
C LYS A 220 12.82 3.49 34.27
#